data_AF-A0A496Y5Y2-F1
#
_entry.id   AF-A0A496Y5Y2-F1
#
_cell.length_a   1.000
_cell.length_b   1.000
_cell.length_c   1.000
_cell.angle_alpha   90.00
_cell.angle_beta   90.00
_cell.angle_gamma   90.00
#
_symmetry.space_group_name_H-M   'P 1'
#
loop_
_entity.id
_entity.type
_entity.pdbx_description
1 polymer ?
#
loop_
_entity_poly.entity_id
_entity_poly.type
_entity_poly.pdbx_seq_one_letter_code
_entity_poly.pdbx_strand_id
1 'polypeptide(L)'
;MRRESRAEKRKMELLTDISPYRELLRRTEEVLQCLEEGEDEKLAFLLDERRNAFMNICRGGTELLPRDTASWIRRIRECEDRCTSLAKAKKDGIQQELQAIRNKERLGHIYGNQS
;
A
#
# COMPACT_ATOMS: atom_id res chain seq x y z
N MET A 1 41.92 -7.85 -14.68
CA MET A 1 40.48 -7.55 -14.90
C MET A 1 39.50 -8.43 -14.08
N ARG A 2 39.86 -8.95 -12.88
CA ARG A 2 38.96 -9.79 -12.03
C ARG A 2 38.65 -9.23 -10.63
N ARG A 3 39.19 -8.06 -10.26
CA ARG A 3 39.01 -7.46 -8.93
C ARG A 3 37.85 -6.46 -8.86
N GLU A 4 37.58 -5.73 -9.93
CA GLU A 4 36.47 -4.77 -10.01
C GLU A 4 35.10 -5.45 -9.87
N SER A 5 34.92 -6.64 -10.44
CA SER A 5 33.66 -7.40 -10.38
C SER A 5 33.25 -7.85 -8.96
N ARG A 6 34.21 -8.05 -8.03
CA ARG A 6 33.92 -8.37 -6.62
C ARG A 6 33.61 -7.13 -5.78
N ALA A 7 34.25 -6.00 -6.08
CA ALA A 7 33.95 -4.73 -5.42
C ALA A 7 32.56 -4.21 -5.83
N GLU A 8 32.20 -4.34 -7.11
CA GLU A 8 30.86 -3.98 -7.62
C GLU A 8 29.76 -4.88 -7.03
N LYS A 9 29.98 -6.20 -6.97
CA LYS A 9 29.05 -7.12 -6.30
C LYS A 9 28.86 -6.80 -4.82
N ARG A 10 29.94 -6.52 -4.08
CA ARG A 10 29.87 -6.10 -2.68
C ARG A 10 29.18 -4.75 -2.53
N LYS A 11 29.39 -3.80 -3.45
CA LYS A 11 28.70 -2.51 -3.44
C LYS A 11 27.19 -2.66 -3.71
N MET A 12 26.80 -3.62 -4.55
CA MET A 12 25.40 -4.05 -4.75
C MET A 12 24.82 -4.75 -3.52
N GLU A 13 25.59 -5.61 -2.85
CA GLU A 13 25.23 -6.26 -1.57
C GLU A 13 25.13 -5.25 -0.41
N LEU A 14 25.96 -4.21 -0.41
CA LEU A 14 25.91 -3.11 0.57
C LEU A 14 24.77 -2.11 0.31
N LEU A 15 24.28 -2.01 -0.92
CA LEU A 15 23.06 -1.27 -1.26
C LEU A 15 21.79 -2.07 -0.94
N THR A 16 21.92 -3.36 -0.62
CA THR A 16 20.82 -4.28 -0.27
C THR A 16 20.70 -4.55 1.23
N ASP A 17 21.32 -3.72 2.09
CA ASP A 17 21.21 -3.85 3.55
C ASP A 17 20.11 -2.94 4.14
N ILE A 18 19.07 -2.64 3.36
CA ILE A 18 17.84 -2.08 3.91
C ILE A 18 17.08 -3.25 4.54
N SER A 19 16.94 -3.22 5.86
CA SER A 19 16.12 -4.18 6.61
C SER A 19 14.81 -4.44 5.85
N PRO A 20 14.41 -5.70 5.62
CA PRO A 20 13.17 -6.04 4.92
C PRO A 20 11.94 -5.31 5.49
N TYR A 21 11.92 -5.09 6.81
CA TYR A 21 10.89 -4.34 7.52
C TYR A 21 10.90 -2.84 7.21
N ARG A 22 12.09 -2.27 6.98
CA ARG A 22 12.21 -0.87 6.57
C ARG A 22 11.71 -0.66 5.15
N GLU A 23 11.96 -1.61 4.25
CA GLU A 23 11.39 -1.57 2.90
C GLU A 23 9.86 -1.73 2.94
N LEU A 24 9.33 -2.69 3.73
CA LEU A 24 7.89 -2.84 3.90
C LEU A 24 7.23 -1.58 4.47
N LEU A 25 7.88 -0.92 5.45
CA LEU A 25 7.41 0.35 5.99
C LEU A 25 7.35 1.43 4.91
N ARG A 26 8.43 1.61 4.14
CA ARG A 26 8.49 2.57 3.03
C ARG A 26 7.36 2.35 2.03
N ARG A 27 7.12 1.11 1.61
CA ARG A 27 6.02 0.76 0.70
C ARG A 27 4.64 1.00 1.31
N THR A 28 4.49 0.81 2.62
CA THR A 28 3.23 1.07 3.31
C THR A 28 2.96 2.58 3.43
N GLU A 29 4.00 3.40 3.63
CA GLU A 29 3.92 4.86 3.61
C GLU A 29 3.58 5.39 2.19
N GLU A 30 4.16 4.81 1.13
CA GLU A 30 3.80 5.13 -0.27
C GLU A 30 2.31 4.86 -0.58
N VAL A 31 1.77 3.71 -0.12
CA VAL A 31 0.35 3.38 -0.26
C VAL A 31 -0.52 4.37 0.51
N LEU A 32 -0.13 4.74 1.74
CA LEU A 32 -0.85 5.70 2.55
C LEU A 32 -0.93 7.06 1.86
N GLN A 33 0.19 7.56 1.37
CA GLN A 33 0.26 8.83 0.66
C GLN A 33 -0.63 8.82 -0.59
N CYS A 34 -0.58 7.75 -1.38
CA CYS A 34 -1.44 7.57 -2.56
C CYS A 34 -2.94 7.63 -2.19
N LEU A 35 -3.34 7.02 -1.05
CA LEU A 35 -4.71 7.08 -0.56
C LEU A 35 -5.12 8.49 -0.11
N GLU A 36 -4.22 9.23 0.55
CA GLU A 36 -4.45 10.60 1.01
C GLU A 36 -4.55 11.60 -0.15
N GLU A 37 -3.72 11.42 -1.18
CA GLU A 37 -3.69 12.28 -2.38
C GLU A 37 -4.78 11.92 -3.41
N GLY A 38 -5.45 10.77 -3.26
CA GLY A 38 -6.51 10.35 -4.18
C GLY A 38 -6.00 9.78 -5.51
N GLU A 39 -4.72 9.38 -5.58
CA GLU A 39 -4.10 8.85 -6.80
C GLU A 39 -4.46 7.37 -7.04
N ASP A 40 -5.76 7.06 -7.11
CA ASP A 40 -6.27 5.68 -7.12
C ASP A 40 -5.75 4.84 -8.31
N GLU A 41 -5.36 5.49 -9.42
CA GLU A 41 -4.75 4.84 -10.59
C GLU A 41 -3.44 4.12 -10.28
N LYS A 42 -2.64 4.65 -9.32
CA LYS A 42 -1.35 4.08 -8.92
C LYS A 42 -1.48 3.07 -7.78
N LEU A 43 -2.63 3.02 -7.12
CA LEU A 43 -2.85 2.23 -5.90
C LEU A 43 -2.63 0.73 -6.13
N ALA A 44 -3.11 0.18 -7.24
CA ALA A 44 -2.96 -1.24 -7.54
C ALA A 44 -1.49 -1.66 -7.68
N PHE A 45 -0.69 -0.83 -8.34
CA PHE A 45 0.75 -1.05 -8.50
C PHE A 45 1.48 -0.99 -7.16
N LEU A 46 1.20 0.02 -6.33
CA LEU A 46 1.83 0.19 -5.02
C LEU A 46 1.45 -0.94 -4.05
N LEU A 47 0.22 -1.44 -4.11
CA LEU A 47 -0.22 -2.60 -3.32
C LEU A 47 0.52 -3.88 -3.71
N ASP A 48 0.79 -4.08 -5.01
CA ASP A 48 1.58 -5.24 -5.47
C ASP A 48 3.04 -5.15 -5.02
N GLU A 49 3.67 -3.98 -5.15
CA GLU A 49 5.02 -3.72 -4.64
C GLU A 49 5.12 -3.96 -3.13
N ARG A 50 4.15 -3.46 -2.36
CA ARG A 50 4.07 -3.71 -0.91
C ARG A 50 3.89 -5.20 -0.61
N ARG A 51 3.05 -5.90 -1.37
CA ARG A 51 2.83 -7.34 -1.22
C ARG A 51 4.13 -8.12 -1.48
N ASN A 52 4.88 -7.74 -2.51
CA ASN A 52 6.16 -8.35 -2.83
C ASN A 52 7.18 -8.15 -1.70
N ALA A 53 7.26 -6.95 -1.11
CA ALA A 53 8.08 -6.68 0.06
C ALA A 53 7.69 -7.54 1.28
N PHE A 54 6.38 -7.70 1.54
CA PHE A 54 5.90 -8.57 2.61
C PHE A 54 6.24 -10.05 2.36
N MET A 55 6.05 -10.55 1.14
CA MET A 55 6.37 -11.93 0.79
C MET A 55 7.87 -12.22 0.92
N ASN A 56 8.74 -11.24 0.66
CA ASN A 56 10.17 -11.36 0.88
C ASN A 56 10.51 -11.56 2.37
N ILE A 57 9.82 -10.85 3.28
CA ILE A 57 9.95 -11.09 4.73
C ILE A 57 9.49 -12.50 5.08
N CYS A 58 8.33 -12.95 4.57
CA CYS A 58 7.80 -14.28 4.87
C CYS A 58 8.72 -15.42 4.38
N ARG A 59 9.42 -15.21 3.27
CA ARG A 59 10.38 -16.18 2.71
C ARG A 59 11.72 -16.20 3.46
N GLY A 60 12.06 -15.13 4.18
CA GLY A 60 13.36 -14.94 4.85
C GLY A 60 13.62 -15.85 6.05
N GLY A 61 12.64 -16.65 6.49
CA GLY A 61 12.79 -17.52 7.66
C GLY A 61 12.96 -16.75 8.98
N THR A 62 12.93 -17.48 10.09
CA THR A 62 13.15 -16.95 11.45
C THR A 62 14.63 -16.67 11.70
N GLU A 63 15.19 -15.72 10.97
CA GLU A 63 16.50 -15.16 11.35
C GLU A 63 16.35 -14.24 12.56
N LEU A 64 17.42 -14.12 13.35
CA LEU A 64 17.48 -13.23 14.50
C LEU A 64 17.09 -11.81 14.07
N LEU A 65 15.91 -11.37 14.52
CA LEU A 65 15.38 -10.07 14.15
C LEU A 65 16.29 -8.96 14.71
N PRO A 66 16.69 -7.97 13.89
CA PRO A 66 17.36 -6.78 14.38
C PRO A 66 16.61 -6.11 15.53
N ARG A 67 17.32 -5.48 16.47
CA ARG A 67 16.72 -4.82 17.65
C ARG A 67 15.61 -3.82 17.30
N ASP A 68 15.73 -3.14 16.16
CA ASP A 68 14.79 -2.10 15.74
C ASP A 68 13.54 -2.64 15.03
N THR A 69 13.48 -3.94 14.73
CA THR A 69 12.36 -4.56 13.99
C THR A 69 11.02 -4.33 14.69
N ALA A 70 10.98 -4.38 16.02
CA ALA A 70 9.74 -4.13 16.76
C ALA A 70 9.20 -2.70 16.56
N SER A 71 10.09 -1.71 16.44
CA SER A 71 9.71 -0.33 16.15
C SER A 71 9.13 -0.21 14.73
N TRP A 72 9.75 -0.88 13.76
CA TRP A 72 9.29 -0.84 12.36
C TRP A 72 7.96 -1.54 12.19
N ILE A 73 7.77 -2.71 12.83
CA ILE A 73 6.48 -3.42 12.84
C ILE A 73 5.37 -2.55 13.43
N ARG A 74 5.65 -1.82 14.52
CA ARG A 74 4.66 -0.90 15.12
C ARG A 74 4.25 0.19 14.13
N ARG A 75 5.22 0.86 13.50
CA ARG A 75 4.96 1.91 12.50
C ARG A 75 4.22 1.38 11.27
N ILE A 76 4.54 0.16 10.82
CA ILE A 76 3.82 -0.50 9.72
C ILE A 76 2.35 -0.66 10.09
N ARG A 77 2.06 -1.17 11.29
CA ARG A 77 0.66 -1.33 11.76
C ARG A 77 -0.07 0.00 11.84
N GLU A 78 0.55 1.03 12.40
CA GLU A 78 -0.04 2.38 12.48
C GLU A 78 -0.38 2.93 11.08
N CYS A 79 0.50 2.70 10.09
CA CYS A 79 0.22 3.08 8.70
C CYS A 79 -0.91 2.24 8.09
N GLU A 80 -0.93 0.92 8.33
CA GLU A 80 -1.99 0.02 7.85
C GLU A 80 -3.37 0.37 8.40
N ASP A 81 -3.45 0.75 9.67
CA ASP A 81 -4.69 1.18 10.31
C ASP A 81 -5.23 2.47 9.66
N ARG A 82 -4.33 3.41 9.33
CA ARG A 82 -4.68 4.63 8.59
C ARG A 82 -5.14 4.31 7.16
N CYS A 83 -4.41 3.48 6.43
CA CYS A 83 -4.81 3.03 5.08
C CYS A 83 -6.19 2.38 5.10
N THR A 84 -6.44 1.51 6.08
CA THR A 84 -7.73 0.82 6.23
C THR A 84 -8.86 1.80 6.52
N SER A 85 -8.61 2.79 7.38
CA SER A 85 -9.59 3.82 7.72
C SER A 85 -9.95 4.69 6.51
N LEU A 86 -8.94 5.12 5.74
CA LEU A 86 -9.15 5.90 4.51
C LEU A 86 -9.86 5.09 3.43
N ALA A 87 -9.48 3.82 3.23
CA ALA A 87 -10.13 2.94 2.26
C ALA A 87 -11.60 2.69 2.61
N LYS A 88 -11.93 2.53 3.90
CA LYS A 88 -13.32 2.43 4.37
C LYS A 88 -14.10 3.71 4.10
N ALA A 89 -13.55 4.86 4.46
CA ALA A 89 -14.20 6.16 4.22
C ALA A 89 -14.45 6.40 2.73
N LYS A 90 -13.48 6.10 1.85
CA LYS A 90 -13.65 6.17 0.39
C LYS A 90 -14.74 5.22 -0.10
N LYS A 91 -14.74 3.97 0.36
CA LYS A 91 -15.78 2.99 0.01
C LYS A 91 -17.18 3.48 0.40
N ASP A 92 -17.33 3.98 1.62
CA ASP A 92 -18.62 4.47 2.13
C ASP A 92 -19.10 5.69 1.33
N GLY A 93 -18.20 6.60 0.96
CA GLY A 93 -18.49 7.72 0.06
C GLY A 93 -18.99 7.26 -1.31
N ILE A 94 -18.28 6.34 -1.96
CA ILE A 94 -18.69 5.76 -3.26
C ILE A 94 -20.06 5.07 -3.14
N GLN A 95 -20.32 4.35 -2.05
CA GLN A 95 -21.62 3.70 -1.84
C GLN A 95 -22.77 4.72 -1.71
N GLN A 96 -22.53 5.84 -1.02
CA GLN A 96 -23.51 6.91 -0.91
C GLN A 96 -23.78 7.58 -2.26
N GLU A 97 -22.73 7.84 -3.05
CA GLU A 97 -22.86 8.41 -4.39
C GLU A 97 -23.64 7.50 -5.34
N LEU A 98 -23.33 6.19 -5.35
CA LEU A 98 -24.06 5.20 -6.14
C LEU A 98 -25.53 5.13 -5.74
N GLN A 99 -25.84 5.21 -4.45
CA GLN A 99 -27.21 5.22 -3.95
C GLN A 99 -27.94 6.51 -4.35
N ALA A 100 -27.26 7.66 -4.33
CA ALA A 100 -27.81 8.93 -4.78
C ALA A 100 -28.12 8.92 -6.28
N ILE A 101 -27.24 8.36 -7.11
CA ILE A 101 -27.46 8.17 -8.56
C ILE A 101 -28.68 7.29 -8.79
N ARG A 102 -28.75 6.12 -8.15
CA ARG A 102 -29.88 5.20 -8.26
C ARG A 102 -31.21 5.85 -7.85
N ASN A 103 -31.20 6.67 -6.80
CA ASN A 103 -32.39 7.39 -6.34
C ASN A 103 -32.81 8.48 -7.34
N LYS A 104 -31.87 9.21 -7.94
CA LYS A 104 -32.15 10.21 -9.00
C LYS A 104 -32.72 9.56 -10.25
N GLU A 105 -32.16 8.44 -10.71
CA GLU A 105 -32.68 7.67 -11.85
C GLU A 105 -34.09 7.15 -11.57
N ARG A 106 -34.34 6.64 -10.35
CA ARG A 106 -35.66 6.17 -9.93
C ARG A 106 -36.69 7.31 -9.90
N LEU A 107 -36.33 8.49 -9.43
CA LEU A 107 -37.19 9.68 -9.49
C LEU A 107 -37.45 10.09 -10.95
N GLY A 108 -36.41 10.11 -11.80
CA GLY A 108 -36.57 10.37 -13.24
C GLY A 108 -37.55 9.41 -13.91
N HIS A 109 -37.53 8.12 -13.55
CA HIS A 109 -38.48 7.13 -14.09
C HIS A 109 -39.90 7.29 -13.53
N ILE A 110 -40.06 7.67 -12.26
CA ILE A 110 -41.39 7.87 -11.64
C ILE A 110 -42.06 9.15 -12.16
N TYR A 111 -41.29 10.23 -12.33
CA TYR A 111 -41.80 11.52 -12.78
C TYR A 111 -41.74 11.73 -14.29
N GLY A 112 -40.91 10.97 -15.03
CA GLY A 112 -40.81 11.03 -16.50
C GLY A 112 -41.92 10.29 -17.26
N ASN A 113 -42.65 9.37 -16.61
CA ASN A 113 -43.78 8.63 -17.19
C ASN A 113 -45.15 9.32 -16.97
N GLN A 114 -45.16 10.61 -16.61
CA GLN A 114 -46.40 11.38 -16.44
C GLN A 114 -46.74 12.30 -17.64
N SER A 115 -46.14 12.07 -18.82
CA SER A 115 -46.49 12.79 -20.07
C SER A 115 -47.20 11.88 -21.06
#